data_AF-A0AAQ3GB49-F1
#
_entry.id   AF-A0AAQ3GB49-F1
#
_cell.length_a   1.000
_cell.length_b   1.000
_cell.length_c   1.000
_cell.angle_alpha   90.00
_cell.angle_beta   90.00
_cell.angle_gamma   90.00
#
_symmetry.space_group_name_H-M   'P 1'
#
loop_
_entity.id
_entity.type
_entity.pdbx_description
1 polymer ?
#
loop_
_entity_poly.entity_id
_entity_poly.type
_entity_poly.pdbx_seq_one_letter_code
_entity_poly.pdbx_strand_id
1 'polypeptide(L)' 'MEYVEQRNTVASVALHQRLSAAARRLSWIPHGFRSGRIPGTREMVINSNYLLVYQVTDHIKILTALHARKKYP' A
#
# COMPACT_ATOMS: atom_id res chain seq x y z
N MET A 1 -15.19 12.58 -3.39
CA MET A 1 -13.90 12.07 -3.90
C MET A 1 -13.58 10.80 -3.14
N GLU A 2 -14.17 9.69 -3.54
CA GLU A 2 -14.08 8.41 -2.84
C GLU A 2 -13.40 7.44 -3.79
N TYR A 3 -12.11 7.19 -3.55
CA TYR A 3 -11.31 6.32 -4.40
C TYR A 3 -11.03 5.01 -3.65
N VAL A 4 -12.06 4.17 -3.56
CA VAL A 4 -11.92 2.81 -3.06
C VAL A 4 -12.15 1.88 -4.24
N GLU A 5 -11.13 1.70 -5.08
CA GLU A 5 -11.14 0.67 -6.11
C GLU A 5 -10.92 -0.71 -5.48
N GLN A 6 -12.01 -1.22 -4.93
CA GLN A 6 -12.18 -2.57 -4.46
C GLN A 6 -12.46 -3.50 -5.66
N ARG A 7 -11.45 -3.78 -6.49
CA ARG A 7 -11.60 -4.75 -7.60
C ARG A 7 -10.37 -5.64 -7.80
N ASN A 8 -10.26 -6.69 -6.97
CA ASN A 8 -9.77 -8.00 -7.45
C ASN A 8 -10.06 -9.15 -6.45
N THR A 9 -11.31 -9.63 -6.43
CA THR A 9 -11.83 -10.60 -5.44
C THR A 9 -11.19 -11.99 -5.53
N VAL A 10 -10.47 -12.34 -6.60
CA VAL A 10 -9.87 -13.68 -6.81
C VAL A 10 -8.38 -13.75 -6.44
N ALA A 11 -7.66 -12.62 -6.39
CA ALA A 11 -6.29 -12.55 -5.84
C ALA A 11 -6.23 -12.48 -4.30
N SER A 12 -7.38 -12.66 -3.64
CA SER A 12 -7.72 -12.13 -2.32
C SER A 12 -6.91 -12.73 -1.16
N VAL A 13 -6.76 -14.05 -1.02
CA VAL A 13 -6.12 -14.63 0.18
C VAL A 13 -4.62 -14.33 0.25
N ALA A 14 -3.89 -14.60 -0.83
CA ALA A 14 -2.44 -14.37 -0.87
C ALA A 14 -2.10 -12.88 -0.77
N LEU A 15 -2.92 -12.00 -1.38
CA LEU A 15 -2.75 -10.56 -1.25
C LEU A 15 -3.08 -10.09 0.17
N HIS A 16 -4.14 -10.63 0.78
CA HIS A 16 -4.53 -10.29 2.15
C HIS A 16 -3.47 -10.68 3.16
N GLN A 17 -2.91 -11.90 3.07
CA GLN A 17 -1.79 -12.32 3.93
C GLN A 17 -0.56 -11.41 3.78
N ARG A 18 -0.23 -11.03 2.54
CA ARG A 18 0.88 -10.11 2.26
C ARG A 18 0.60 -8.70 2.80
N LEU A 19 -0.63 -8.23 2.71
CA LEU A 19 -1.05 -6.95 3.28
C LEU A 19 -0.95 -6.96 4.80
N SER A 20 -1.38 -8.03 5.46
CA SER A 20 -1.25 -8.20 6.92
C SER A 20 0.22 -8.24 7.35
N ALA A 21 1.08 -8.95 6.60
CA ALA A 21 2.51 -8.96 6.85
C ALA A 21 3.16 -7.57 6.64
N ALA A 22 2.70 -6.83 5.61
CA ALA A 22 3.13 -5.46 5.35
C ALA A 22 2.68 -4.52 6.48
N ALA A 23 1.43 -4.60 6.93
CA ALA A 23 0.90 -3.82 8.05
C ALA A 23 1.72 -4.06 9.33
N ARG A 24 2.07 -5.32 9.62
CA ARG A 24 2.96 -5.64 10.75
C ARG A 24 4.32 -4.95 10.59
N ARG A 25 4.95 -5.01 9.42
CA ARG A 25 6.22 -4.29 9.16
C ARG A 25 6.09 -2.78 9.32
N LEU A 26 4.97 -2.20 8.88
CA LEU A 26 4.69 -0.78 9.05
C LEU A 26 4.65 -0.38 10.52
N SER A 27 4.10 -1.22 11.40
CA SER A 27 4.13 -0.97 12.85
C SER A 27 5.53 -0.93 13.44
N TRP A 28 6.49 -1.68 12.87
CA TRP A 28 7.87 -1.72 13.37
C TRP A 28 8.74 -0.59 12.79
N ILE A 29 8.61 -0.29 11.49
CA ILE A 29 9.48 0.65 10.79
C ILE A 29 8.67 1.54 9.82
N PRO A 30 7.79 2.43 10.33
CA PRO A 30 6.88 3.22 9.50
C PRO A 30 7.62 4.21 8.58
N HIS A 31 8.80 4.68 8.99
CA HIS A 31 9.63 5.63 8.24
C HIS A 31 10.74 4.98 7.40
N GLY A 32 10.79 3.65 7.33
CA GLY A 32 11.84 2.91 6.61
C GLY A 32 11.62 2.78 5.10
N PHE A 33 10.47 3.21 4.60
CA PHE A 33 10.10 3.06 3.18
C PHE A 33 10.24 4.37 2.41
N ARG A 34 10.28 4.24 1.09
CA ARG A 34 10.53 5.36 0.17
C ARG A 34 9.44 6.42 0.32
N SER A 35 9.83 7.69 0.29
CA SER A 35 8.88 8.79 0.17
C SER A 35 8.10 8.65 -1.14
N GLY A 36 6.78 8.78 -1.05
CA GLY A 36 5.91 8.70 -2.21
C GLY A 36 5.94 9.95 -3.06
N ARG A 37 5.28 9.91 -4.22
CA ARG A 37 5.19 11.06 -5.13
C ARG A 37 4.48 12.27 -4.53
N ILE A 38 3.54 12.03 -3.61
CA ILE A 38 2.80 13.08 -2.92
C ILE A 38 3.53 13.38 -1.59
N PRO A 39 3.84 14.65 -1.28
CA PRO A 39 4.44 15.01 0.00
C PRO A 39 3.67 14.43 1.19
N GLY A 40 4.38 13.83 2.13
CA GLY A 40 3.79 13.18 3.31
C GLY A 40 3.36 11.73 3.09
N THR A 41 3.25 11.26 1.84
CA THR A 41 3.00 9.85 1.54
C THR A 41 4.28 9.05 1.45
N ARG A 42 4.17 7.74 1.61
CA ARG A 42 5.23 6.75 1.53
C ARG A 42 4.75 5.56 0.72
N GLU A 43 5.69 4.96 0.02
CA GLU A 43 5.47 3.89 -0.93
C GLU A 43 6.21 2.62 -0.48
N MET A 44 5.45 1.54 -0.29
CA MET A 44 5.97 0.22 0.05
C MET A 44 5.63 -0.78 -1.04
N VAL A 45 6.64 -1.39 -1.66
CA VAL A 45 6.42 -2.48 -2.61
C VAL A 45 6.04 -3.73 -1.82
N ILE A 46 4.79 -4.21 -2.00
CA ILE A 46 4.33 -5.45 -1.37
C ILE A 46 4.77 -6.66 -2.19
N ASN A 47 4.73 -6.55 -3.51
CA ASN A 47 5.27 -7.55 -4.44
C ASN A 47 5.52 -6.91 -5.82
N SER A 48 6.05 -7.67 -6.79
CA SER A 48 6.33 -7.19 -8.15
C SER A 48 5.14 -6.58 -8.91
N ASN A 49 3.93 -6.79 -8.42
CA ASN A 49 2.68 -6.35 -9.04
C ASN A 49 1.93 -5.33 -8.19
N TYR A 50 2.27 -5.08 -6.93
CA TYR A 50 1.50 -4.23 -6.01
C TYR A 50 2.39 -3.31 -5.16
N LEU A 51 2.01 -2.03 -5.13
CA LEU A 51 2.60 -0.95 -4.36
C LEU A 51 1.57 -0.42 -3.36
N LEU A 52 1.90 -0.39 -2.09
CA LEU A 52 1.09 0.22 -1.05
C LEU A 52 1.50 1.67 -0.86
N VAL A 53 0.55 2.58 -0.96
CA VAL A 53 0.73 3.99 -0.62
C VAL A 53 0.10 4.23 0.74
N TYR A 54 0.87 4.75 1.67
CA TYR A 54 0.43 5.04 3.03
C TYR A 54 1.03 6.36 3.52
N GLN A 55 0.48 6.90 4.59
CA GLN A 55 0.95 8.13 5.23
C GLN A 55 1.20 7.86 6.71
N VAL A 56 2.24 8.49 7.25
CA VAL A 56 2.57 8.42 8.68
C VAL A 56 2.24 9.76 9.29
N THR A 57 1.23 9.77 10.17
CA THR A 57 0.83 10.91 11.01
C THR A 57 0.99 10.48 12.47
N ASP A 58 0.01 10.74 13.35
CA ASP A 58 -0.11 10.09 14.66
C ASP A 58 -0.35 8.57 14.55
N HIS A 59 -0.88 8.13 13.41
CA HIS A 59 -1.04 6.72 13.06
C HIS A 59 -0.70 6.49 11.58
N ILE A 60 -0.60 5.21 11.22
CA ILE A 60 -0.34 4.77 9.85
C ILE A 60 -1.67 4.69 9.11
N LYS A 61 -1.83 5.53 8.09
CA LYS A 61 -3.03 5.54 7.24
C LYS A 61 -2.70 4.94 5.87
N ILE A 62 -3.32 3.81 5.55
CA ILE A 62 -3.23 3.23 4.20
C ILE A 62 -4.14 4.06 3.28
N LEU A 63 -3.57 4.63 2.22
CA LEU A 63 -4.31 5.45 1.26
C LEU A 63 -4.81 4.63 0.08
N THR A 64 -3.94 3.82 -0.53
CA THR A 64 -4.32 2.96 -1.67
C THR A 64 -3.29 1.85 -1.90
N ALA A 65 -3.68 0.81 -2.64
CA ALA A 65 -2.80 -0.24 -3.13
C ALA A 65 -2.84 -0.25 -4.67
N LEU A 66 -1.79 0.22 -5.31
CA LEU A 66 -1.68 0.35 -6.76
C LEU A 66 -1.06 -0.90 -7.37
N HIS A 67 -1.56 -1.34 -8.53
CA HIS A 67 -0.94 -2.44 -9.25
C HIS A 67 0.27 -1.94 -10.06
N ALA A 68 1.50 -2.13 -9.57
CA ALA A 68 2.74 -1.57 -10.13
C ALA A 68 2.99 -1.86 -11.62
N ARG A 69 2.46 -2.98 -12.14
CA ARG A 69 2.60 -3.35 -13.57
C ARG A 69 1.42 -2.96 -14.46
N LYS A 70 0.31 -2.51 -13.88
CA LYS A 70 -0.77 -1.94 -14.68
C LYS A 70 -0.53 -0.44 -14.65
N LYS A 71 -0.23 0.15 -15.81
CA LYS A 71 -0.44 1.59 -15.97
C LYS A 71 -1.88 1.84 -15.55
N TYR A 72 -2.04 2.65 -14.52
CA TYR A 72 -3.31 3.28 -14.24
C TYR A 72 -3.78 3.97 -15.53
N PRO A 73 -5.05 3.80 -15.95
CA PRO A 73 -5.65 4.77 -16.87
C PRO A 73 -5.72 6.15 -16.21
#